data_AF-A0A965T559-F1
#
_entry.id   AF-A0A965T559-F1
#
_cell.length_a   1.000
_cell.length_b   1.000
_cell.length_c   1.000
_cell.angle_alpha   90.00
_cell.angle_beta   90.00
_cell.angle_gamma   90.00
#
_symmetry.space_group_name_H-M   'P 1'
#
loop_
_entity.id
_entity.type
_entity.pdbx_description
1 polymer ?
#
loop_
_entity_poly.entity_id
_entity_poly.type
_entity_poly.pdbx_seq_one_letter_code
_entity_poly.pdbx_strand_id
1 'polypeptide(L)'
;MKNLFPNSFRQSHSSLLKPGSYLVELASIRPAPARDFGDGNPPRNRITFCFKTKTGEPVNRTLTASTDPRSRLVEFVRQMAGHNIPTEDHLRDGEKLTAYLKSLVGKKFTASIVPSRNGRFNDIVSISSSKQLGEAA
;
A
#
# COMPACT_ATOMS: atom_id res chain seq x y z
N MET A 1 -3.57 -41.88 -28.46
CA MET A 1 -4.38 -40.68 -28.13
C MET A 1 -3.50 -39.70 -27.38
N LYS A 2 -3.27 -38.51 -27.95
CA LYS A 2 -2.42 -37.46 -27.38
C LYS A 2 -3.25 -36.65 -26.37
N ASN A 3 -2.95 -36.76 -25.08
CA ASN A 3 -3.49 -35.84 -24.08
C ASN A 3 -2.64 -34.58 -24.06
N LEU A 4 -3.17 -33.54 -24.72
CA LEU A 4 -2.73 -32.15 -24.66
C LEU A 4 -3.30 -31.52 -23.39
N PHE A 5 -2.48 -31.37 -22.36
CA PHE A 5 -2.73 -30.41 -21.29
C PHE A 5 -1.57 -29.42 -21.24
N PRO A 6 -1.66 -28.26 -21.92
CA PRO A 6 -0.87 -27.11 -21.56
C PRO A 6 -1.68 -26.35 -20.52
N ASN A 7 -1.38 -26.54 -19.24
CA ASN A 7 -1.73 -25.50 -18.28
C ASN A 7 -0.65 -25.38 -17.22
N SER A 8 0.51 -24.94 -17.70
CA SER A 8 1.51 -24.29 -16.89
C SER A 8 0.93 -23.01 -16.31
N PHE A 9 0.15 -23.11 -15.22
CA PHE A 9 -0.10 -21.97 -14.34
C PHE A 9 1.15 -21.70 -13.51
N ARG A 10 2.29 -21.49 -14.17
CA ARG A 10 3.40 -20.73 -13.61
C ARG A 10 3.03 -19.26 -13.79
N GLN A 11 2.20 -18.75 -12.88
CA GLN A 11 2.27 -17.32 -12.57
C GLN A 11 3.64 -17.08 -11.94
N SER A 12 4.63 -16.90 -12.80
CA SER A 12 5.99 -16.48 -12.45
C SER A 12 5.94 -15.01 -12.03
N HIS A 13 5.32 -14.72 -10.89
CA HIS A 13 5.21 -13.38 -10.35
C HIS A 13 5.97 -13.28 -9.04
N SER A 14 7.29 -13.10 -9.13
CA SER A 14 8.06 -12.56 -8.01
C SER A 14 9.37 -11.95 -8.50
N SER A 15 9.30 -11.02 -9.45
CA SER A 15 10.40 -10.08 -9.67
C SER A 15 10.41 -9.14 -8.47
N LEU A 16 11.19 -9.51 -7.45
CA LEU A 16 11.55 -8.59 -6.37
C LEU A 16 12.19 -7.38 -7.03
N LEU A 17 11.67 -6.21 -6.72
CA LEU A 17 12.24 -4.96 -7.19
C LEU A 17 13.57 -4.76 -6.47
N LYS A 18 14.56 -4.23 -7.19
CA LYS A 18 15.80 -3.78 -6.54
C LYS A 18 15.44 -2.70 -5.52
N PRO A 19 16.15 -2.63 -4.38
CA PRO A 19 15.96 -1.52 -3.44
C PRO A 19 16.07 -0.18 -4.17
N GLY A 20 15.10 0.71 -4.00
CA GLY A 20 15.09 1.99 -4.71
C GLY A 20 13.77 2.76 -4.63
N SER A 21 13.75 3.92 -5.28
CA SER A 21 12.56 4.76 -5.41
C SER A 21 11.85 4.48 -6.73
N TYR A 22 10.54 4.25 -6.66
CA TYR A 22 9.70 3.94 -7.81
C TYR A 22 8.49 4.84 -7.87
N LEU A 23 8.12 5.26 -9.08
CA LEU A 23 6.80 5.82 -9.32
C LEU A 23 5.77 4.69 -9.33
N VAL A 24 4.80 4.79 -8.42
CA VAL A 24 3.75 3.79 -8.24
C VAL A 24 2.38 4.45 -8.28
N GLU A 25 1.39 3.73 -8.81
CA GLU A 25 0.00 4.16 -8.82
C GLU A 25 -0.81 3.29 -7.85
N LEU A 26 -1.62 3.92 -6.98
CA LEU A 26 -2.49 3.17 -6.08
C LEU A 26 -3.66 2.59 -6.88
N ALA A 27 -3.61 1.29 -7.17
CA ALA A 27 -4.60 0.60 -7.98
C ALA A 27 -5.87 0.25 -7.20
N SER A 28 -5.74 -0.18 -5.94
CA SER A 28 -6.89 -0.48 -5.09
C SER A 28 -6.53 -0.50 -3.62
N ILE A 29 -7.54 -0.35 -2.76
CA ILE A 29 -7.45 -0.56 -1.31
C ILE A 29 -8.40 -1.70 -0.97
N ARG A 30 -7.92 -2.72 -0.27
CA ARG A 30 -8.67 -3.94 0.03
C ARG A 30 -8.65 -4.26 1.52
N PRO A 31 -9.72 -4.80 2.09
CA PRO A 31 -9.64 -5.41 3.42
C PRO A 31 -8.63 -6.56 3.38
N ALA A 32 -7.88 -6.73 4.46
CA ALA A 32 -6.95 -7.84 4.65
C ALA A 32 -7.40 -8.68 5.85
N PRO A 33 -7.04 -9.97 5.90
CA PRO A 33 -7.37 -10.82 7.04
C PRO A 33 -6.92 -10.18 8.35
N ALA A 34 -7.80 -10.18 9.34
CA ALA A 34 -7.46 -9.72 10.68
C ALA A 34 -6.27 -10.53 11.21
N ARG A 35 -5.40 -9.87 11.97
CA ARG A 35 -4.22 -10.52 12.55
C ARG A 35 -4.33 -10.51 14.06
N ASP A 36 -4.17 -11.69 14.64
CA ASP A 36 -3.89 -11.86 16.06
C ASP A 36 -2.40 -11.56 16.32
N PHE A 37 -2.14 -10.77 17.35
CA PHE A 37 -0.80 -10.38 17.78
C PHE A 37 -0.35 -11.07 19.07
N GLY A 38 -1.21 -11.91 19.68
CA GLY A 38 -0.90 -12.66 20.89
C GLY A 38 -0.84 -11.80 22.15
N ASP A 39 -1.43 -10.60 22.13
CA ASP A 39 -1.42 -9.62 23.22
C ASP A 39 -2.71 -9.65 24.06
N GLY A 40 -3.53 -10.69 23.91
CA GLY A 40 -4.80 -10.86 24.63
C GLY A 40 -5.94 -9.97 24.12
N ASN A 41 -5.69 -9.13 23.11
CA ASN A 41 -6.70 -8.32 22.47
C ASN A 41 -7.35 -9.07 21.29
N PRO A 42 -8.60 -8.73 20.91
CA PRO A 42 -9.23 -9.28 19.71
C PRO A 42 -8.37 -9.04 18.45
N PRO A 43 -8.42 -9.95 17.45
CA PRO A 43 -7.73 -9.77 16.18
C PRO A 43 -8.04 -8.42 15.55
N ARG A 44 -7.01 -7.69 15.13
CA ARG A 44 -7.17 -6.34 14.60
C ARG A 44 -7.41 -6.38 13.11
N ASN A 45 -8.41 -5.61 12.65
CA ASN A 45 -8.70 -5.42 11.23
C ASN A 45 -7.48 -4.83 10.50
N ARG A 46 -7.34 -5.18 9.22
CA ARG A 46 -6.20 -4.75 8.39
C ARG A 46 -6.66 -4.30 7.02
N ILE A 47 -5.88 -3.39 6.43
CA ILE A 47 -6.12 -2.80 5.11
C ILE A 47 -4.86 -2.97 4.29
N THR A 48 -5.01 -3.47 3.05
CA THR A 48 -3.92 -3.57 2.08
C THR A 48 -4.08 -2.50 1.00
N PHE A 49 -3.06 -1.68 0.85
CA PHE A 49 -2.87 -0.78 -0.28
C PHE A 49 -2.14 -1.54 -1.38
N CYS A 50 -2.78 -1.64 -2.54
CA CYS A 50 -2.22 -2.30 -3.72
C CYS A 50 -1.78 -1.27 -4.74
N PHE A 51 -0.48 -1.17 -4.95
CA PHE A 51 0.14 -0.29 -5.93
C PHE A 51 0.62 -1.09 -7.14
N LYS A 52 0.77 -0.39 -8.27
CA LYS A 52 1.41 -0.91 -9.48
C LYS A 52 2.53 0.05 -9.90
N THR A 53 3.69 -0.49 -10.27
CA THR A 53 4.75 0.29 -10.93
C THR A 53 4.34 0.64 -12.36
N LYS A 54 5.12 1.50 -13.04
CA LYS A 54 4.95 1.76 -14.48
C LYS A 54 5.10 0.49 -15.33
N THR A 55 5.94 -0.45 -14.89
CA THR A 55 6.22 -1.74 -15.54
C THR A 55 5.21 -2.83 -15.18
N GLY A 56 4.24 -2.53 -14.30
CA GLY A 56 3.12 -3.42 -13.98
C GLY A 56 3.39 -4.38 -12.81
N GLU A 57 4.55 -4.33 -12.16
CA GLU A 57 4.80 -5.12 -10.96
C GLU A 57 3.91 -4.64 -9.80
N PRO A 58 3.23 -5.57 -9.11
CA PRO A 58 2.43 -5.22 -7.94
C PRO A 58 3.33 -4.95 -6.73
N VAL A 59 2.98 -3.92 -5.97
CA VAL A 59 3.64 -3.55 -4.71
C VAL A 59 2.55 -3.35 -3.67
N ASN A 60 2.60 -4.10 -2.58
CA ASN A 60 1.53 -4.08 -1.57
C ASN A 60 2.05 -3.59 -0.23
N ARG A 61 1.22 -2.85 0.50
CA ARG A 61 1.49 -2.48 1.90
C ARG A 61 0.24 -2.78 2.73
N THR A 62 0.37 -3.64 3.73
CA THR A 62 -0.75 -3.98 4.62
C THR A 62 -0.54 -3.39 6.01
N LEU A 63 -1.49 -2.57 6.45
CA LEU A 63 -1.46 -1.86 7.73
C LEU A 63 -2.66 -2.25 8.59
N THR A 64 -2.52 -2.14 9.91
CA THR A 64 -3.63 -2.31 10.85
C THR A 64 -4.60 -1.15 10.70
N ALA A 65 -5.88 -1.45 10.58
CA ALA A 65 -6.94 -0.46 10.55
C ALA A 65 -7.03 0.21 11.94
N SER A 66 -6.78 1.51 11.98
CA SER A 66 -6.89 2.32 13.19
C SER A 66 -7.13 3.77 12.80
N THR A 67 -8.03 4.43 13.53
CA THR A 67 -8.30 5.87 13.42
C THR A 67 -7.44 6.68 14.40
N ASP A 68 -6.57 6.03 15.19
CA ASP A 68 -5.64 6.71 16.07
C ASP A 68 -4.68 7.59 15.23
N PRO A 69 -4.56 8.89 15.53
CA PRO A 69 -3.69 9.82 14.80
C PRO A 69 -2.21 9.42 14.75
N ARG A 70 -1.74 8.57 15.68
CA ARG A 70 -0.40 8.01 15.77
C ARG A 70 -0.29 6.60 15.18
N SER A 71 -1.37 6.08 14.59
CA SER A 71 -1.33 4.77 13.94
C SER A 71 -0.51 4.83 12.66
N ARG A 72 0.14 3.71 12.33
CA ARG A 72 0.88 3.56 11.06
C ARG A 72 0.00 3.77 9.84
N LEU A 73 -1.30 3.49 9.93
CA LEU A 73 -2.25 3.77 8.85
C LEU A 73 -2.34 5.27 8.61
N VAL A 74 -2.61 6.04 9.66
CA VAL A 74 -2.72 7.50 9.58
C VAL A 74 -1.41 8.12 9.10
N GLU A 75 -0.27 7.71 9.65
CA GLU A 75 1.05 8.20 9.21
C GLU A 75 1.29 7.93 7.72
N PHE A 76 0.96 6.73 7.24
CA PHE A 76 1.08 6.35 5.83
C PHE A 76 0.14 7.18 4.93
N VAL A 77 -1.08 7.45 5.39
CA VAL A 77 -2.04 8.30 4.69
C VAL A 77 -1.55 9.75 4.62
N ARG A 78 -0.99 10.30 5.72
CA ARG A 78 -0.39 11.65 5.75
C ARG A 78 0.79 11.77 4.79
N GLN A 79 1.63 10.74 4.72
CA GLN A 79 2.73 10.66 3.77
C GLN A 79 2.26 10.69 2.31
N MET A 80 1.18 9.97 1.98
CA MET A 80 0.54 10.04 0.65
C MET A 80 -0.12 11.40 0.37
N ALA A 81 -0.65 12.05 1.41
CA ALA A 81 -1.42 13.28 1.32
C ALA A 81 -0.61 14.51 0.90
N GLY A 82 0.69 14.56 1.25
CA GLY A 82 1.51 15.76 1.08
C GLY A 82 0.88 16.96 1.80
N HIS A 83 0.66 18.07 1.07
CA HIS A 83 0.09 19.32 1.60
C HIS A 83 -1.42 19.28 1.93
N ASN A 84 -2.17 18.27 1.46
CA ASN A 84 -3.60 18.09 1.75
C ASN A 84 -3.80 17.08 2.88
N ILE A 85 -3.18 17.35 4.03
CA ILE A 85 -3.21 16.48 5.20
C ILE A 85 -4.67 16.38 5.70
N PRO A 86 -5.24 15.18 5.85
CA PRO A 86 -6.54 15.04 6.50
C PRO A 86 -6.43 15.57 7.93
N THR A 87 -7.34 16.48 8.34
CA THR A 87 -7.34 16.96 9.73
C THR A 87 -7.60 15.81 10.68
N GLU A 88 -7.25 15.97 11.95
CA GLU A 88 -7.46 14.94 12.96
C GLU A 88 -8.93 14.47 13.02
N ASP A 89 -9.88 15.39 12.86
CA ASP A 89 -11.31 15.08 12.79
C ASP A 89 -11.68 14.21 11.57
N HIS A 90 -11.04 14.43 10.41
CA HIS A 90 -11.25 13.59 9.23
C HIS A 90 -10.72 12.16 9.41
N LEU A 91 -9.73 11.98 10.28
CA LEU A 91 -9.09 10.68 10.54
C LEU A 91 -9.82 9.89 11.61
N ARG A 92 -10.41 10.58 12.60
CA ARG A 92 -11.25 9.98 13.66
C ARG A 92 -12.60 9.50 13.13
N ASP A 93 -13.14 10.21 12.14
CA ASP A 93 -14.37 9.86 11.45
C ASP A 93 -14.09 8.77 10.39
N GLY A 94 -14.61 7.56 10.64
CA GLY A 94 -14.38 6.41 9.76
C GLY A 94 -14.95 6.57 8.35
N GLU A 95 -16.04 7.33 8.18
CA GLU A 95 -16.63 7.57 6.86
C GLU A 95 -15.76 8.55 6.07
N LYS A 96 -15.31 9.63 6.71
CA LYS A 96 -14.39 10.61 6.09
C LYS A 96 -13.05 9.98 5.73
N LEU A 97 -12.48 9.18 6.63
CA LEU A 97 -11.27 8.42 6.35
C LEU A 97 -11.47 7.50 5.14
N THR A 98 -12.58 6.77 5.09
CA THR A 98 -12.90 5.87 3.97
C THR A 98 -13.06 6.62 2.66
N ALA A 99 -13.78 7.75 2.65
CA ALA A 99 -13.95 8.60 1.48
C ALA A 99 -12.59 9.14 0.99
N TYR A 100 -11.74 9.58 1.92
CA TYR A 100 -10.39 10.05 1.60
C TYR A 100 -9.54 8.94 0.96
N LEU A 101 -9.51 7.75 1.57
CA LEU A 101 -8.80 6.60 1.03
C LEU A 101 -9.24 6.25 -0.39
N LYS A 102 -10.55 6.28 -0.67
CA LYS A 102 -11.09 6.09 -2.03
C LYS A 102 -10.61 7.18 -2.99
N SER A 103 -10.49 8.43 -2.54
CA SER A 103 -9.97 9.53 -3.35
C SER A 103 -8.49 9.40 -3.75
N LEU A 104 -7.74 8.51 -3.09
CA LEU A 104 -6.34 8.23 -3.42
C LEU A 104 -6.18 7.20 -4.55
N VAL A 105 -7.22 6.40 -4.81
CA VAL A 105 -7.17 5.39 -5.87
C VAL A 105 -6.99 6.06 -7.23
N GLY A 106 -6.07 5.53 -8.04
CA GLY A 106 -5.64 6.09 -9.32
C GLY A 106 -4.59 7.19 -9.22
N LYS A 107 -4.27 7.70 -8.01
CA LYS A 107 -3.19 8.67 -7.84
C LYS A 107 -1.81 8.01 -7.88
N LYS A 108 -0.82 8.81 -8.29
CA LYS A 108 0.59 8.40 -8.38
C LYS A 108 1.38 8.95 -7.20
N PHE A 109 2.33 8.15 -6.76
CA PHE A 109 3.18 8.39 -5.60
C PHE A 109 4.59 7.96 -5.90
N THR A 110 5.56 8.55 -5.21
CA THR A 110 6.92 8.03 -5.16
C THR A 110 7.02 7.12 -3.94
N ALA A 111 7.34 5.85 -4.14
CA ALA A 111 7.49 4.88 -3.06
C ALA A 111 8.94 4.35 -3.01
N SER A 112 9.51 4.35 -1.82
CA SER A 112 10.76 3.65 -1.55
C SER A 112 10.46 2.20 -1.22
N ILE A 113 11.01 1.31 -2.04
CA ILE A 113 10.74 -0.11 -1.99
C ILE A 113 12.02 -0.84 -1.62
N VAL A 114 11.91 -1.80 -0.71
CA VAL A 114 12.99 -2.73 -0.35
C VAL A 114 12.46 -4.16 -0.32
N PRO A 115 13.30 -5.18 -0.54
CA PRO A 115 12.93 -6.56 -0.25
C PRO A 115 12.55 -6.72 1.23
N SER A 116 11.50 -7.48 1.50
CA SER A 116 11.12 -7.84 2.85
C SER A 116 12.24 -8.58 3.58
N ARG A 117 12.20 -8.61 4.92
CA ARG A 117 13.21 -9.33 5.74
C ARG A 117 13.35 -10.81 5.38
N ASN A 118 12.29 -11.44 4.87
CA ASN A 118 12.31 -12.83 4.43
C ASN A 118 12.60 -13.01 2.93
N GLY A 119 12.84 -11.92 2.19
CA GLY A 119 13.17 -11.92 0.77
C GLY A 119 12.05 -12.42 -0.14
N ARG A 120 10.78 -12.41 0.32
CA ARG A 120 9.66 -13.00 -0.44
C ARG A 120 8.74 -11.99 -1.11
N PHE A 121 8.77 -10.73 -0.69
CA PHE A 121 7.90 -9.69 -1.24
C PHE A 121 8.57 -8.31 -1.20
N ASN A 122 8.04 -7.38 -1.97
CA ASN A 122 8.43 -5.98 -1.95
C ASN A 122 7.72 -5.27 -0.80
N ASP A 123 8.47 -4.59 0.07
CA ASP A 123 7.92 -3.76 1.13
C ASP A 123 8.07 -2.28 0.81
N ILE A 124 7.07 -1.48 1.20
CA ILE A 124 7.13 -0.02 1.09
C ILE A 124 7.60 0.54 2.43
N VAL A 125 8.78 1.17 2.42
CA VAL A 125 9.36 1.80 3.63
C VAL A 125 8.94 3.25 3.79
N SER A 126 8.73 3.95 2.67
CA SER A 126 8.17 5.30 2.66
C SER A 126 7.40 5.54 1.37
N ILE A 127 6.44 6.47 1.42
CA ILE A 127 5.68 6.92 0.27
C ILE A 127 5.53 8.44 0.33
N SER A 128 5.47 9.11 -0.81
CA SER A 128 5.21 10.55 -0.87
C SER A 128 4.39 10.91 -2.10
N SER A 129 3.68 12.03 -2.02
CA SER A 129 2.94 12.55 -3.19
C SER A 129 3.92 12.90 -4.31
N SER A 130 3.61 12.50 -5.55
CA SER A 130 4.50 12.76 -6.70
C SER A 130 4.59 14.24 -7.09
N LYS A 131 3.75 15.12 -6.49
CA LYS A 131 3.78 16.57 -6.72
C LYS A 131 5.04 17.26 -6.16
N GLN A 132 5.79 16.61 -5.26
CA GLN A 132 7.02 17.18 -4.69
C GLN A 132 8.24 17.18 -5.62
N LEU A 133 8.14 16.68 -6.86
CA LEU A 133 9.25 16.63 -7.82
C LEU A 133 9.21 17.76 -8.89
N GLY A 134 8.35 18.78 -8.73
CA GLY A 134 8.04 19.73 -9.80
C GLY A 134 8.06 21.22 -9.45
N GLU A 135 8.64 21.65 -8.34
CA GLU A 135 8.87 23.08 -8.06
C GLU A 135 10.31 23.30 -7.56
N ALA A 136 11.23 23.21 -8.51
CA ALA A 136 12.46 23.98 -8.52
C ALA A 136 12.53 24.60 -9.92
N ALA A 137 11.79 25.69 -10.11
CA ALA A 137 11.92 26.60 -11.23
C ALA A 137 12.77 27.79 -10.79
#